data_AF-A0A366MTJ1-F1
#
_entry.id   AF-A0A366MTJ1-F1
#
_cell.length_a   1.000
_cell.length_b   1.000
_cell.length_c   1.000
_cell.angle_alpha   90.00
_cell.angle_beta   90.00
_cell.angle_gamma   90.00
#
_symmetry.space_group_name_H-M   'P 1'
#
loop_
_entity.id
_entity.type
_entity.pdbx_description
1 polymer ?
#
loop_
_entity_poly.entity_id
_entity_poly.type
_entity_poly.pdbx_seq_one_letter_code
_entity_poly.pdbx_strand_id
1 'polypeptide(L)' 'MEEIIVSKDELIELFESERIVDTGKGWYMDNGFIDLIALHEIEPKFLQDIANAKLYKILKKNKPFKFNK' A
#
# COMPACT_ATOMS: atom_id res chain seq x y z
N MET A 1 14.47 1.19 4.13
CA MET A 1 13.13 1.05 3.52
C MET A 1 12.33 0.29 4.54
N GLU A 2 11.27 0.91 5.07
CA GLU A 2 10.38 0.24 6.01
C GLU A 2 9.30 -0.49 5.22
N GLU A 3 9.04 -1.73 5.60
CA GLU A 3 8.05 -2.59 4.95
C GLU A 3 7.08 -3.09 6.01
N ILE A 4 5.80 -3.02 5.72
CA ILE A 4 4.73 -3.46 6.63
C ILE A 4 3.84 -4.41 5.84
N ILE A 5 3.59 -5.60 6.40
CA ILE A 5 2.60 -6.53 5.85
C ILE A 5 1.34 -6.37 6.70
N VAL A 6 0.22 -6.15 6.03
CA VAL A 6 -1.10 -5.97 6.65
C VAL A 6 -2.11 -6.89 5.98
N SER A 7 -3.14 -7.28 6.71
CA SER A 7 -4.31 -7.95 6.15
C SER A 7 -5.18 -6.99 5.34
N LYS A 8 -6.13 -7.54 4.58
CA LYS A 8 -7.13 -6.73 3.86
C LYS A 8 -7.93 -5.83 4.82
N ASP A 9 -8.35 -6.37 5.96
CA ASP A 9 -9.17 -5.63 6.93
C ASP A 9 -8.37 -4.48 7.56
N GLU A 10 -7.12 -4.74 7.96
CA GLU A 10 -6.21 -3.68 8.45
C GLU A 10 -5.92 -2.62 7.37
N LEU A 11 -5.78 -3.03 6.10
CA LEU A 11 -5.59 -2.07 5.01
C LEU A 11 -6.80 -1.15 4.87
N ILE A 12 -8.01 -1.70 4.96
CA ILE A 12 -9.26 -0.92 4.94
C ILE A 12 -9.28 0.06 6.11
N GLU A 13 -8.96 -0.38 7.32
CA GLU A 13 -8.87 0.50 8.49
C GLU A 13 -7.86 1.64 8.29
N LEU A 14 -6.72 1.38 7.63
CA LEU A 14 -5.72 2.42 7.32
C LEU A 14 -6.24 3.47 6.34
N PHE A 15 -7.12 3.09 5.39
CA PHE A 15 -7.79 4.05 4.51
C PHE A 15 -8.92 4.79 5.22
N GLU A 16 -9.75 4.09 6.00
CA GLU A 16 -10.86 4.69 6.75
C GLU A 16 -10.39 5.67 7.83
N SER A 17 -9.25 5.39 8.46
CA SER A 17 -8.60 6.28 9.43
C SER A 17 -7.78 7.41 8.80
N GLU A 18 -7.83 7.56 7.48
CA GLU A 18 -7.05 8.54 6.70
C GLU A 18 -5.53 8.46 6.93
N ARG A 19 -5.02 7.34 7.43
CA ARG A 19 -3.59 7.10 7.56
C ARG A 19 -2.94 6.96 6.19
N ILE A 20 -3.62 6.28 5.27
CA ILE A 20 -3.26 6.24 3.85
C ILE A 20 -4.20 7.16 3.10
N VAL A 21 -3.63 8.15 2.41
CA VAL A 21 -4.38 9.12 1.62
C VAL A 21 -4.06 8.95 0.14
N ASP A 22 -5.09 8.92 -0.71
CA ASP A 22 -4.93 9.03 -2.15
C ASP A 22 -4.71 10.49 -2.55
N THR A 23 -3.53 10.78 -3.10
CA THR A 23 -3.16 12.12 -3.57
C THR A 23 -3.47 12.34 -5.06
N GLY A 24 -4.07 11.36 -5.74
CA GLY A 24 -4.28 11.32 -7.18
C GLY A 24 -3.02 10.99 -8.00
N LYS A 25 -1.83 11.07 -7.38
CA LYS A 25 -0.55 10.63 -7.96
C LYS A 25 -0.05 9.31 -7.36
N GLY A 26 -0.73 8.83 -6.33
CA GLY A 26 -0.34 7.66 -5.55
C GLY A 26 -0.74 7.81 -4.08
N TRP A 27 -0.36 6.80 -3.29
CA TRP A 27 -0.70 6.72 -1.88
C TRP A 27 0.36 7.35 -0.98
N TYR A 28 -0.09 8.08 0.03
CA TYR A 28 0.75 8.79 0.98
C TYR A 28 0.44 8.37 2.41
N MET A 29 1.48 8.06 3.19
CA MET A 29 1.39 7.61 4.58
C MET A 29 2.68 8.00 5.32
N ASP A 30 2.57 8.41 6.59
CA ASP A 30 3.73 8.75 7.45
C ASP A 30 4.75 9.70 6.79
N ASN A 31 4.27 10.79 6.20
CA ASN A 31 5.07 11.81 5.49
C ASN A 31 5.85 11.29 4.25
N GLY A 32 5.45 10.17 3.65
CA GLY A 32 6.07 9.64 2.45
C GLY A 32 5.08 8.98 1.50
N PHE A 33 5.50 8.83 0.23
CA PHE A 33 4.77 7.97 -0.70
C PHE A 33 5.05 6.51 -0.38
N ILE A 34 4.00 5.69 -0.52
CA ILE A 34 4.07 4.26 -0.32
C ILE A 34 3.72 3.53 -1.62
N ASP A 35 4.25 2.31 -1.77
CA ASP A 35 3.75 1.34 -2.74
C ASP A 35 2.93 0.27 -2.01
N LEU A 36 1.75 -0.04 -2.53
CA LEU A 36 0.90 -1.15 -2.08
C LEU A 36 1.04 -2.33 -3.04
N ILE A 37 1.42 -3.49 -2.53
CA ILE A 37 1.59 -4.72 -3.30
C ILE A 37 0.67 -5.79 -2.72
N ALA A 38 -0.25 -6.31 -3.53
CA ALA A 38 -1.06 -7.47 -3.17
C ALA A 38 -0.20 -8.73 -3.10
N LEU A 39 -0.28 -9.47 -2.00
CA LEU A 39 0.39 -10.76 -1.85
C LEU A 39 -0.63 -11.87 -2.06
N HIS A 40 -0.46 -12.62 -3.15
CA HIS A 40 -1.23 -13.82 -3.44
C HIS A 40 -0.37 -15.05 -3.18
N GLU A 41 -0.88 -15.99 -2.37
CA GLU A 41 -0.22 -17.27 -2.08
C GLU A 41 -0.27 -18.24 -3.28
N ILE A 42 -1.17 -17.99 -4.23
CA ILE A 42 -1.44 -18.84 -5.39
C ILE A 42 -1.48 -17.93 -6.61
N GLU A 43 -0.97 -18.41 -7.74
CA GLU A 43 -1.05 -17.69 -9.01
C GLU A 43 -2.53 -17.40 -9.36
N PRO A 44 -2.94 -16.12 -9.42
CA PRO A 44 -4.33 -15.78 -9.62
C PRO A 44 -4.76 -16.22 -11.02
N LYS A 45 -5.71 -17.15 -11.08
CA LYS A 45 -6.19 -17.72 -12.34
C LYS A 45 -7.32 -16.89 -12.94
N PHE A 46 -8.02 -16.12 -12.10
CA PHE A 46 -9.12 -15.23 -12.47
C PHE A 46 -8.93 -13.82 -11.89
N LEU A 47 -9.55 -12.81 -12.51
CA LEU A 47 -9.55 -11.41 -12.04
C LEU A 47 -10.06 -11.25 -10.60
N GLN A 48 -10.99 -12.10 -10.18
CA GLN A 48 -11.54 -12.08 -8.83
C GLN A 48 -10.52 -12.53 -7.77
N ASP A 49 -9.58 -13.39 -8.15
CA ASP A 49 -8.49 -13.84 -7.28
C ASP A 49 -7.50 -12.71 -7.02
N ILE A 50 -7.28 -11.84 -8.03
CA ILE A 50 -6.46 -10.63 -7.93
C ILE A 50 -7.07 -9.63 -6.92
N ALA A 51 -8.40 -9.51 -6.89
CA ALA A 51 -9.10 -8.63 -5.96
C ALA A 51 -9.20 -9.20 -4.52
N ASN A 52 -8.95 -10.49 -4.35
CA ASN A 52 -9.08 -11.21 -3.08
C ASN A 52 -7.73 -11.55 -2.44
N ALA A 53 -6.74 -10.65 -2.55
CA ALA A 53 -5.51 -10.79 -1.78
C ALA A 53 -5.83 -10.79 -0.28
N LYS A 54 -5.29 -11.76 0.45
CA LYS A 54 -5.45 -11.84 1.91
C LYS A 54 -4.51 -10.89 2.63
N LEU A 55 -3.34 -10.67 2.04
CA LEU A 55 -2.27 -9.86 2.61
C LEU A 55 -1.81 -8.82 1.59
N TYR A 56 -1.41 -7.68 2.10
CA TYR A 56 -0.87 -6.57 1.35
C TYR A 56 0.43 -6.13 1.98
N LYS A 57 1.41 -5.79 1.14
CA LYS A 57 2.69 -5.25 1.55
C LYS A 57 2.73 -3.76 1.24
N ILE A 58 2.92 -2.95 2.27
CA ILE A 58 3.15 -1.52 2.20
C ILE A 58 4.66 -1.28 2.23
N LEU A 59 5.20 -0.69 1.16
CA LEU A 59 6.60 -0.28 1.08
C LEU A 59 6.70 1.23 1.24
N LYS A 60 7.33 1.70 2.32
CA LYS A 60 7.60 3.13 2.51
C LYS A 60 8.83 3.55 1.71
N LYS A 61 8.64 4.45 0.75
CA LYS A 61 9.76 5.03 0.00
C LYS A 61 10.54 5.95 0.91
N ASN A 62 11.65 5.47 1.44
CA ASN A 62 12.54 6.22 2.33
C ASN A 62 13.35 7.32 1.62
N LYS A 63 12.91 7.80 0.45
CA LYS A 63 13.54 8.94 -0.20
C LYS A 63 12.88 10.20 0.33
N PRO A 64 13.60 11.04 1.11
CA PRO A 64 13.11 12.38 1.37
C PRO A 64 12.87 13.04 0.01
N PHE A 65 11.70 13.63 -0.17
CA PHE A 65 11.40 14.47 -1.32
C PHE A 65 12.50 15.55 -1.38
N LYS A 66 13.48 15.39 -2.27
CA LYS A 66 14.46 16.44 -2.52
C LYS A 66 13.75 17.51 -3.33
N PHE A 67 13.35 18.59 -2.67
CA PHE A 67 13.06 19.85 -3.35
C PHE A 67 14.37 20.33 -3.99
N ASN A 68 14.54 20.08 -5.29
CA ASN A 68 15.49 20.86 -6.05
C ASN A 68 14.83 22.22 -6.32
N LYS A 69 15.36 23.25 -5.66
CA LYS A 69 15.03 24.66 -5.86
C LYS A 69 15.79 25.21 -7.06
#